data_AF-A0A497G7L6-F1
#
_entry.id   AF-A0A497G7L6-F1
#
_cell.length_a   1.000
_cell.length_b   1.000
_cell.length_c   1.000
_cell.angle_alpha   90.00
_cell.angle_beta   90.00
_cell.angle_gamma   90.00
#
_symmetry.space_group_name_H-M   'P 1'
#
loop_
_entity.id
_entity.type
_entity.pdbx_description
1 polymer ?
#
loop_
_entity_poly.entity_id
_entity_poly.type
_entity_poly.pdbx_seq_one_letter_code
_entity_poly.pdbx_strand_id
1 'polypeptide(L)'
;MAEGLPRAMIEAMARGLACIGSRVGGIPELLPPEGIVPAKDARALAQRIAELISDPCKLIQMAKSNYETAKEYETSVLHQRRLEFYKYVRRLTAEVMPRVAK
;
A
#
# COMPACT_ATOMS: atom_id res chain seq x y z
N MET A 1 -3.14 13.91 -11.75
CA MET A 1 -2.00 13.03 -11.42
C MET A 1 -2.42 12.13 -10.27
N ALA A 2 -2.14 10.84 -10.34
CA ALA A 2 -2.40 9.89 -9.26
C ALA A 2 -1.09 9.15 -8.95
N GLU A 3 -0.79 8.92 -7.68
CA GLU A 3 0.43 8.23 -7.29
C GLU A 3 0.35 6.74 -7.63
N GLY A 4 1.45 6.17 -8.13
CA GLY A 4 1.57 4.72 -8.35
C GLY A 4 1.66 3.95 -7.04
N LEU A 5 2.44 4.45 -6.07
CA LEU A 5 2.48 3.95 -4.70
C LEU A 5 2.25 5.12 -3.74
N PRO A 6 1.12 5.17 -3.02
CA PRO A 6 0.78 6.31 -2.17
C PRO A 6 1.62 6.36 -0.89
N ARG A 7 2.81 6.97 -0.93
CA ARG A 7 3.81 6.93 0.16
C ARG A 7 3.32 7.62 1.43
N ALA A 8 2.71 8.79 1.30
CA ALA A 8 2.18 9.53 2.44
C ALA A 8 1.11 8.72 3.20
N MET A 9 0.33 7.91 2.48
CA MET A 9 -0.64 7.01 3.10
C MET A 9 0.05 5.89 3.86
N ILE A 10 1.08 5.25 3.29
CA ILE A 10 1.86 4.22 3.98
C ILE A 10 2.49 4.78 5.27
N GLU A 11 3.01 6.00 5.24
CA GLU A 11 3.56 6.68 6.41
C GLU A 11 2.49 6.89 7.50
N ALA A 12 1.28 7.31 7.13
CA ALA A 12 0.15 7.44 8.06
C ALA A 12 -0.27 6.07 8.63
N MET A 13 -0.36 5.04 7.79
CA MET A 13 -0.67 3.67 8.20
C MET A 13 0.39 3.12 9.19
N ALA A 14 1.67 3.39 8.95
CA ALA A 14 2.77 3.01 9.84
C ALA A 14 2.72 3.73 11.21
N ARG A 15 1.96 4.82 11.34
CA ARG A 15 1.66 5.48 12.61
C ARG A 15 0.41 4.93 13.32
N GLY A 16 -0.20 3.88 12.78
CA GLY A 16 -1.41 3.28 13.33
C GLY A 16 -2.66 4.11 13.06
N LEU A 17 -2.71 4.84 11.93
CA LEU A 17 -3.87 5.64 11.56
C LEU A 17 -4.84 4.86 10.65
N ALA A 18 -6.13 4.98 10.95
CA ALA A 18 -7.18 4.61 10.01
C ALA A 18 -7.13 5.56 8.80
N CYS A 19 -6.98 5.01 7.61
CA CYS A 19 -6.75 5.76 6.37
C CYS A 19 -7.93 5.56 5.43
N ILE A 20 -8.42 6.67 4.87
CA ILE A 20 -9.44 6.69 3.83
C ILE A 20 -8.82 7.29 2.57
N GLY A 21 -9.04 6.66 1.42
CA GLY A 21 -8.54 7.12 0.13
C GLY A 21 -9.58 7.03 -0.98
N SER A 22 -9.47 7.90 -1.98
CA SER A 22 -10.27 7.78 -3.20
C SER A 22 -9.82 6.60 -4.05
N ARG A 23 -10.73 5.98 -4.80
CA ARG A 23 -10.44 4.89 -5.75
C ARG A 23 -9.69 5.40 -7.00
N VAL A 24 -8.45 5.83 -6.81
CA VAL A 24 -7.54 6.34 -7.86
C VAL A 24 -6.10 5.94 -7.56
N GLY A 25 -5.26 5.86 -8.59
CA GLY A 25 -3.85 5.49 -8.42
C GLY A 25 -3.69 4.14 -7.74
N GLY A 26 -2.64 3.99 -6.94
CA GLY A 26 -2.33 2.79 -6.16
C GLY A 26 -3.15 2.57 -4.88
N ILE A 27 -4.20 3.37 -4.63
CA ILE A 27 -5.03 3.27 -3.42
C ILE A 27 -5.82 1.96 -3.37
N PRO A 28 -6.48 1.49 -4.46
CA PRO A 28 -7.22 0.23 -4.45
C PRO A 28 -6.37 -1.01 -4.16
N GLU A 29 -5.08 -0.95 -4.46
CA GLU A 29 -4.10 -2.00 -4.17
C GLU A 29 -3.57 -1.94 -2.73
N LEU A 30 -3.60 -0.76 -2.10
CA LEU A 30 -3.08 -0.56 -0.74
C LEU A 30 -4.13 -0.71 0.35
N LEU A 31 -5.33 -0.15 0.16
CA LEU A 31 -6.38 -0.12 1.17
C LEU A 31 -7.43 -1.22 0.94
N PRO A 32 -8.03 -1.75 2.01
CA PRO A 32 -9.19 -2.61 1.89
C PRO A 32 -10.43 -1.80 1.47
N PRO A 33 -11.51 -2.43 0.94
CA PRO A 33 -12.69 -1.74 0.41
C PRO A 33 -13.34 -0.73 1.37
N GLU A 34 -13.32 -1.00 2.67
CA GLU A 34 -13.83 -0.14 3.75
C GLU A 34 -13.01 1.15 3.94
N GLY A 35 -11.78 1.21 3.45
CA GLY A 35 -10.96 2.43 3.40
C GLY A 35 -11.13 3.21 2.09
N ILE A 36 -11.90 2.70 1.12
CA ILE A 36 -11.99 3.27 -0.22
C ILE A 36 -13.31 4.01 -0.42
N VAL A 37 -13.24 5.20 -1.01
CA VAL A 37 -14.40 6.01 -1.44
C VAL A 37 -14.31 6.36 -2.93
N PRO A 38 -15.43 6.71 -3.59
CA PRO A 38 -15.40 7.20 -4.97
C PRO A 38 -14.58 8.48 -5.11
N ALA A 39 -13.90 8.64 -6.24
CA ALA A 39 -13.16 9.85 -6.54
C ALA A 39 -14.12 11.02 -6.77
N LYS A 40 -13.73 12.23 -6.32
CA LYS A 40 -14.51 13.47 -6.46
C LYS A 40 -15.89 13.44 -5.78
N ASP A 41 -16.09 12.54 -4.82
CA ASP A 41 -17.32 12.46 -4.03
C ASP A 41 -17.07 12.89 -2.58
N ALA A 42 -17.25 14.18 -2.33
CA ALA A 42 -17.07 14.75 -1.00
C ALA A 42 -18.10 14.23 0.02
N ARG A 43 -19.31 13.86 -0.44
CA ARG A 43 -20.36 13.33 0.45
C ARG A 43 -20.00 11.93 0.93
N ALA A 44 -19.54 11.07 0.01
CA ALA A 44 -19.08 9.73 0.37
C ALA A 44 -17.87 9.77 1.33
N LEU A 45 -16.93 10.69 1.11
CA LEU A 45 -15.81 10.89 2.04
C LEU A 45 -16.29 11.32 3.43
N ALA A 46 -17.15 12.34 3.50
CA ALA A 46 -17.68 12.84 4.78
C ALA A 46 -18.47 11.76 5.52
N GLN A 47 -19.30 10.99 4.80
CA GLN A 47 -20.05 9.88 5.37
C GLN A 47 -19.12 8.81 5.94
N ARG A 48 -18.08 8.39 5.19
CA ARG A 48 -17.13 7.38 5.68
C ARG A 48 -16.36 7.85 6.91
N ILE A 49 -15.96 9.12 6.95
CA ILE A 49 -15.34 9.72 8.14
C ILE A 49 -16.31 9.65 9.32
N ALA A 50 -17.57 10.07 9.13
CA ALA A 50 -18.60 10.04 10.17
C ALA A 50 -18.86 8.62 10.70
N GLU A 51 -18.94 7.63 9.82
CA GLU A 51 -19.11 6.21 10.18
C GLU A 51 -17.95 5.73 11.07
N LEU A 52 -16.70 5.99 10.69
CA LEU A 52 -15.53 5.54 11.45
C LEU A 52 -15.41 6.23 12.82
N ILE A 53 -15.64 7.55 12.90
CA ILE A 53 -15.56 8.24 14.19
C ILE A 53 -16.71 7.87 15.13
N SER A 54 -17.84 7.41 14.60
CA SER A 54 -19.00 6.96 15.39
C SER A 54 -18.84 5.56 15.97
N ASP A 55 -17.89 4.77 15.46
CA ASP A 55 -17.63 3.39 15.87
C ASP A 55 -16.13 3.19 16.17
N PRO A 56 -15.70 3.41 17.44
CA PRO A 56 -14.31 3.27 17.83
C PRO A 56 -13.73 1.88 17.55
N CYS A 57 -14.56 0.83 17.62
CA CYS A 57 -14.10 -0.54 17.35
C CYS A 57 -13.69 -0.69 15.89
N LYS A 58 -14.51 -0.19 14.94
CA LYS A 58 -14.16 -0.18 13.51
C LYS A 58 -12.93 0.67 13.23
N LEU A 59 -12.83 1.84 13.85
CA LEU A 59 -11.67 2.72 13.68
C LEU A 59 -10.37 2.04 14.13
N ILE A 60 -10.38 1.41 15.31
CA ILE A 60 -9.22 0.68 15.85
C ILE A 60 -8.89 -0.53 14.97
N GLN A 61 -9.90 -1.27 14.50
CA GLN A 61 -9.69 -2.41 13.62
C GLN A 61 -9.03 -1.99 12.30
N MET A 62 -9.52 -0.92 11.68
CA MET A 62 -8.93 -0.37 10.45
C MET A 62 -7.50 0.13 10.69
N ALA A 63 -7.27 0.89 11.76
CA ALA A 63 -5.94 1.36 12.15
C ALA A 63 -4.94 0.20 12.33
N LYS A 64 -5.38 -0.89 12.98
CA LYS A 64 -4.56 -2.10 13.16
C LYS A 64 -4.27 -2.78 11.83
N SER A 65 -5.28 -2.98 10.98
CA SER A 65 -5.09 -3.57 9.65
C SER A 65 -4.11 -2.75 8.81
N ASN A 66 -4.29 -1.44 8.79
CA ASN A 66 -3.42 -0.50 8.09
C ASN A 66 -1.98 -0.57 8.59
N TYR A 67 -1.79 -0.62 9.90
CA TYR A 67 -0.46 -0.77 10.49
C TYR A 67 0.22 -2.08 10.07
N GLU A 68 -0.52 -3.20 10.07
CA GLU A 68 0.03 -4.48 9.61
C GLU A 68 0.39 -4.44 8.12
N THR A 69 -0.47 -3.87 7.26
CA THR A 69 -0.16 -3.69 5.83
C THR A 69 1.08 -2.81 5.61
N ALA A 70 1.25 -1.75 6.40
CA ALA A 70 2.41 -0.85 6.27
C ALA A 70 3.74 -1.56 6.54
N LYS A 71 3.77 -2.60 7.38
CA LYS A 71 4.99 -3.39 7.65
C LYS A 71 5.53 -4.09 6.40
N GLU A 72 4.68 -4.40 5.42
CA GLU A 72 5.13 -4.98 4.15
C GLU A 72 6.02 -4.05 3.32
N TYR A 73 5.98 -2.75 3.64
CA TYR A 73 6.75 -1.70 2.99
C TYR A 73 7.99 -1.28 3.80
N GLU A 74 8.32 -2.00 4.88
CA GLU A 74 9.55 -1.77 5.63
C GLU A 74 10.78 -2.00 4.72
N THR A 75 11.82 -1.19 4.91
CA THR A 75 13.05 -1.26 4.13
C THR A 75 13.64 -2.68 4.09
N SER A 76 13.62 -3.40 5.21
CA SER A 76 14.11 -4.78 5.32
C SER A 76 13.35 -5.74 4.39
N VAL A 77 12.01 -5.68 4.42
CA VAL A 77 11.11 -6.48 3.57
C VAL A 77 11.29 -6.13 2.10
N LEU A 78 11.28 -4.84 1.76
CA LEU A 78 11.43 -4.38 0.39
C LEU A 78 12.82 -4.68 -0.17
N HIS A 79 13.88 -4.57 0.65
CA HIS A 79 15.24 -4.90 0.26
C HIS A 79 15.34 -6.39 -0.08
N GLN A 80 14.77 -7.27 0.76
CA GLN A 80 14.76 -8.69 0.50
C GLN A 80 14.01 -9.04 -0.78
N ARG A 81 12.79 -8.51 -0.97
CA ARG A 81 12.00 -8.70 -2.22
C ARG A 81 12.79 -8.26 -3.46
N ARG A 82 13.52 -7.14 -3.37
CA ARG A 82 14.35 -6.59 -4.45
C ARG A 82 15.56 -7.47 -4.77
N LEU A 83 16.26 -7.99 -3.74
CA LEU A 83 17.39 -8.90 -3.92
C LEU A 83 16.95 -10.20 -4.61
N GLU A 84 15.81 -10.77 -4.21
CA GLU A 84 15.28 -11.98 -4.86
C GLU A 84 14.93 -11.72 -6.33
N PHE A 85 14.33 -10.58 -6.65
CA PHE A 85 14.09 -10.19 -8.03
C PHE A 85 15.39 -10.03 -8.83
N TYR A 86 16.43 -9.40 -8.28
CA TYR A 86 17.73 -9.28 -8.96
C TYR A 86 18.40 -10.63 -9.19
N LYS A 87 18.34 -11.55 -8.22
CA LYS A 87 18.83 -12.92 -8.39
C LYS A 87 18.08 -13.66 -9.50
N TYR A 88 16.75 -13.49 -9.57
CA TYR A 88 15.92 -14.06 -10.61
C TYR A 88 16.29 -13.56 -12.00
N VAL A 89 16.36 -12.23 -12.18
CA VAL A 89 16.77 -11.63 -13.46
C VAL A 89 18.17 -12.08 -13.86
N ARG A 90 19.14 -12.06 -12.92
CA ARG A 90 20.50 -12.54 -13.18
C ARG A 90 20.53 -13.97 -13.72
N ARG A 91 19.74 -14.87 -13.12
CA ARG A 91 19.65 -16.28 -13.54
C ARG A 91 19.14 -16.39 -14.97
N LEU A 92 18.01 -15.74 -15.28
CA LEU A 92 17.44 -15.74 -16.62
C LEU A 92 18.40 -15.18 -17.66
N THR A 93 19.09 -14.07 -17.35
CA THR A 93 20.03 -13.48 -18.30
C THR A 93 21.28 -14.33 -18.53
N ALA A 94 21.72 -15.09 -17.52
CA ALA A 94 22.85 -16.01 -17.68
C ALA A 94 22.51 -17.20 -18.60
N GLU A 95 21.26 -17.66 -18.58
CA GLU A 95 20.75 -18.70 -19.48
C GLU A 95 20.59 -18.20 -20.92
N VAL A 96 20.18 -16.93 -21.10
CA VAL A 96 19.90 -16.34 -22.42
C VAL A 96 21.13 -15.70 -23.09
N MET A 97 22.11 -15.23 -22.31
CA MET A 97 23.32 -14.55 -22.83
C MET A 97 24.61 -15.13 -22.24
N PRO A 98 25.06 -16.32 -22.68
CA PRO A 98 26.27 -16.96 -22.15
C PRO A 98 27.59 -16.22 -22.46
N ARG A 99 27.58 -15.10 -23.22
CA ARG A 99 28.79 -14.44 -23.75
C ARG A 99 29.20 -13.11 -23.09
N VAL A 100 28.57 -12.67 -22.00
CA VAL A 100 29.00 -11.43 -21.28
C VAL A 100 29.87 -11.74 -20.05
N ALA A 101 30.10 -13.02 -19.74
CA ALA A 101 31.06 -13.45 -18.73
C ALA A 101 32.45 -13.63 -19.36
N LYS A 102 33.08 -12.53 -19.75
CA LYS A 102 34.53 -12.46 -19.97
C LYS A 102 35.05 -11.13 -19.45
#